data_AF-A0A524H4J7-F1
#
_entry.id   AF-A0A524H4J7-F1
#
_cell.length_a   1.000
_cell.length_b   1.000
_cell.length_c   1.000
_cell.angle_alpha   90.00
_cell.angle_beta   90.00
_cell.angle_gamma   90.00
#
_symmetry.space_group_name_H-M   'P 1'
#
loop_
_entity.id
_entity.type
_entity.pdbx_description
1 polymer ?
#
loop_
_entity_poly.entity_id
_entity_poly.type
_entity_poly.pdbx_seq_one_letter_code
_entity_poly.pdbx_strand_id
1 'polypeptide(L)'
;MKKIILLCLLAMVGCYTINAQMILAIQIGTGSDDLRGGNDNVNLIVLMKSGSNVRFDNINRSVRWADNTTNNVTQVLTTGKIADVAGFRLETTFGGGFGGDNWNLNRIVINGVVSNVATKMIDASGNPLFRFTGDNRVKDFLYSSSGTTTNSSTTISAPAVMTKFNPSVHGFKFTNAFTNIFISGVDWTTKGLCGGMSYAALDYYKSGKQIPQQSYMPAEGMPLQSYLYNRQMTSMITNVDRWAEFGLTNPGGARNREFFNWGLQTGSGQLGKLMSYIDRGEPVVLGLSSCGSGCKGDHQVVAIGYQLGRYKGDLGAYIEDLTIFVCDPNHPEAIMMLKPNNAGSYFSYPSESDNPRWRTYFVDTKYTPQAPPVIPLNPKEIIVNFKTGGDDLRGGNDNVNFVIVTKLMDPNRRASYLKFWFNNVNNGKRWVNNSWQQISRPLPDNYRKEDIKEFWIETTFSGGMGGDNWNLDEIYISTRINGSVEKLIERKGSPLFRFTGEQKSFVIKYP
;
A
#
# COMPACT_ATOMS: atom_id res chain seq x y z
N MET A 1 7.68 -6.81 101.14
CA MET A 1 6.53 -7.50 100.53
C MET A 1 5.92 -6.61 99.44
N LYS A 2 5.79 -7.16 98.21
CA LYS A 2 4.79 -6.92 97.12
C LYS A 2 4.26 -5.48 96.88
N LYS A 3 4.04 -4.95 95.66
CA LYS A 3 4.07 -5.42 94.27
C LYS A 3 3.83 -4.21 93.35
N ILE A 4 4.22 -4.36 92.10
CA ILE A 4 4.05 -3.53 90.89
C ILE A 4 2.56 -3.39 90.48
N ILE A 5 2.18 -2.30 89.78
CA ILE A 5 1.54 -2.31 88.43
C ILE A 5 1.30 -0.87 87.90
N LEU A 6 1.73 -0.70 86.66
CA LEU A 6 1.65 0.39 85.69
C LEU A 6 0.26 0.46 85.04
N LEU A 7 -0.27 1.65 84.73
CA LEU A 7 -1.27 1.82 83.67
C LEU A 7 -1.08 3.15 82.93
N CYS A 8 -0.59 3.06 81.68
CA CYS A 8 -0.64 4.12 80.68
C CYS A 8 -2.09 4.32 80.21
N LEU A 9 -2.55 5.57 80.14
CA LEU A 9 -3.75 5.95 79.39
C LEU A 9 -3.34 6.78 78.17
N LEU A 10 -3.68 6.25 76.99
CA LEU A 10 -3.55 6.81 75.66
C LEU A 10 -4.04 8.26 75.57
N ALA A 11 -3.17 9.16 75.12
CA ALA A 11 -3.60 10.36 74.40
C ALA A 11 -3.70 9.99 72.91
N MET A 12 -4.91 10.06 72.35
CA MET A 12 -5.10 10.11 70.91
C MET A 12 -4.39 11.34 70.36
N VAL A 13 -3.23 11.13 69.73
CA VAL A 13 -2.72 12.04 68.72
C VAL A 13 -2.97 11.33 67.39
N GLY A 14 -3.95 11.84 66.64
CA GLY A 14 -4.16 11.42 65.27
C GLY A 14 -2.84 11.52 64.51
N CYS A 15 -2.33 10.37 64.08
CA CYS A 15 -1.20 10.32 63.17
C CYS A 15 -1.71 10.86 61.83
N TYR A 16 -1.54 12.16 61.59
CA TYR A 16 -1.53 12.68 60.24
C TYR A 16 -0.34 12.01 59.55
N THR A 17 -0.61 10.94 58.79
CA THR A 17 0.35 10.42 57.83
C THR A 17 0.61 11.55 56.83
N ILE A 18 1.75 12.22 56.97
CA ILE A 18 2.29 13.08 55.92
C ILE A 18 2.46 12.13 54.72
N ASN A 19 1.56 12.19 53.75
CA ASN A 19 1.77 11.49 52.48
C ASN A 19 3.09 12.03 51.94
N ALA A 20 4.12 11.19 51.91
CA ALA A 20 5.41 11.56 51.37
C ALA A 20 5.18 12.02 49.92
N GLN A 21 5.39 13.31 49.65
CA GLN A 21 5.24 13.87 48.31
C GLN A 21 6.28 13.22 47.41
N MET A 22 5.85 12.71 46.26
CA MET A 22 6.77 12.21 45.24
C MET A 22 7.15 13.36 44.31
N ILE A 23 8.45 13.55 44.13
CA ILE A 23 8.99 14.48 43.14
C ILE A 23 9.32 13.69 41.87
N LEU A 24 8.81 14.12 40.73
CA LEU A 24 9.19 13.63 39.40
C LEU A 24 10.31 14.51 38.85
N ALA A 25 11.53 13.99 38.83
CA ALA A 25 12.67 14.63 38.18
C ALA A 25 12.78 14.11 36.74
N ILE A 26 12.49 14.99 35.78
CA ILE A 26 12.34 14.66 34.36
C ILE A 26 13.47 15.32 33.59
N GLN A 27 14.15 14.55 32.75
CA GLN A 27 15.15 15.03 31.81
C GLN A 27 14.67 14.74 30.40
N ILE A 28 14.69 15.76 29.54
CA ILE A 28 14.22 15.69 28.16
C ILE A 28 15.36 16.14 27.24
N GLY A 29 15.77 15.27 26.32
CA GLY A 29 16.70 15.59 25.24
C GLY A 29 15.93 15.91 23.97
N THR A 30 16.09 17.14 23.47
CA THR A 30 15.58 17.58 22.18
C THR A 30 16.57 17.18 21.08
N GLY A 31 16.05 16.69 19.95
CA GLY A 31 16.81 16.30 18.78
C GLY A 31 17.00 17.43 17.78
N SER A 32 17.07 17.09 16.49
CA SER A 32 17.37 18.04 15.41
C SER A 32 16.24 19.03 15.06
N ASP A 33 15.09 18.95 15.72
CA ASP A 33 13.95 19.85 15.54
C ASP A 33 13.50 20.28 16.94
N ASP A 34 13.46 21.59 17.19
CA ASP A 34 13.29 22.16 18.51
C ASP A 34 11.83 22.10 18.99
N LEU A 35 11.62 22.41 20.27
CA LEU A 35 10.28 22.78 20.78
C LEU A 35 10.29 24.30 20.92
N ARG A 36 9.51 25.02 20.12
CA ARG A 36 9.55 26.49 20.01
C ARG A 36 9.06 27.22 21.25
N GLY A 37 8.15 26.62 22.03
CA GLY A 37 7.50 27.30 23.15
C GLY A 37 6.40 28.28 22.70
N GLY A 38 6.09 29.28 23.51
CA GLY A 38 4.95 30.17 23.26
C GLY A 38 3.62 29.41 23.33
N ASN A 39 2.99 29.22 22.17
CA ASN A 39 1.74 28.44 22.02
C ASN A 39 1.99 26.94 21.76
N ASP A 40 3.23 26.57 21.42
CA ASP A 40 3.64 25.20 21.15
C ASP A 40 4.36 24.61 22.37
N ASN A 41 3.62 23.84 23.17
CA ASN A 41 4.04 23.37 24.48
C ASN A 41 3.85 21.86 24.62
N VAL A 42 4.48 21.29 25.64
CA VAL A 42 4.31 19.89 26.03
C VAL A 42 3.69 19.79 27.42
N ASN A 43 2.76 18.86 27.59
CA ASN A 43 2.16 18.49 28.85
C ASN A 43 2.67 17.10 29.28
N LEU A 44 2.73 16.85 30.58
CA LEU A 44 3.02 15.53 31.13
C LEU A 44 1.77 14.98 31.80
N ILE A 45 1.39 13.75 31.45
CA ILE A 45 0.30 13.02 32.07
C ILE A 45 0.90 11.78 32.74
N VAL A 46 0.67 11.61 34.03
CA VAL A 46 1.02 10.40 34.77
C VAL A 46 -0.16 9.44 34.68
N LEU A 47 0.09 8.27 34.09
CA LEU A 47 -0.90 7.21 33.93
C LEU A 47 -0.87 6.34 35.17
N MET A 48 -1.97 6.26 35.92
CA MET A 48 -2.04 5.39 37.10
C MET A 48 -2.65 4.03 36.74
N LYS A 49 -2.24 2.98 37.45
CA LYS A 49 -2.78 1.62 37.29
C LYS A 49 -4.29 1.52 37.55
N SER A 50 -4.84 2.44 38.35
CA SER A 50 -6.28 2.55 38.60
C SER A 50 -7.08 3.11 37.41
N GLY A 51 -6.41 3.62 36.37
CA GLY A 51 -7.03 4.34 35.26
C GLY A 51 -7.29 5.83 35.54
N SER A 52 -7.08 6.31 36.78
CA SER A 52 -7.04 7.74 37.06
C SER A 52 -5.75 8.34 36.49
N ASN A 53 -5.79 9.53 35.89
CA ASN A 53 -4.60 10.19 35.35
C ASN A 53 -4.33 11.51 36.09
N VAL A 54 -3.06 11.83 36.32
CA VAL A 54 -2.64 13.12 36.88
C VAL A 54 -1.95 13.94 35.79
N ARG A 55 -2.43 15.15 35.56
CA ARG A 55 -1.98 16.01 34.45
C ARG A 55 -1.17 17.21 34.96
N PHE A 56 -0.05 17.46 34.29
CA PHE A 56 0.79 18.65 34.45
C PHE A 56 0.84 19.38 33.11
N ASP A 57 0.18 20.53 33.04
CA ASP A 57 0.15 21.34 31.83
C ASP A 57 1.43 22.16 31.66
N ASN A 58 1.83 22.35 30.40
CA ASN A 58 2.91 23.23 29.97
C ASN A 58 4.21 23.03 30.77
N ILE A 59 4.77 21.83 30.74
CA ILE A 59 5.98 21.48 31.50
C ILE A 59 7.22 22.24 31.01
N ASN A 60 7.20 22.76 29.78
CA ASN A 60 8.24 23.64 29.23
C ASN A 60 8.02 25.12 29.56
N ARG A 61 6.93 25.48 30.25
CA ARG A 61 6.59 26.86 30.68
C ARG A 61 6.62 27.89 29.54
N SER A 62 6.18 27.50 28.36
CA SER A 62 6.23 28.34 27.15
C SER A 62 7.64 28.74 26.72
N VAL A 63 8.69 28.13 27.28
CA VAL A 63 10.08 28.35 26.90
C VAL A 63 10.44 27.42 25.76
N ARG A 64 11.28 27.94 24.85
CA ARG A 64 11.90 27.17 23.77
C ARG A 64 12.89 26.16 24.33
N TRP A 65 12.78 24.89 23.93
CA TRP A 65 13.85 23.90 24.08
C TRP A 65 14.55 23.71 22.74
N ALA A 66 15.70 24.37 22.59
CA ALA A 66 16.47 24.39 21.34
C ALA A 66 16.89 22.98 20.89
N ASP A 67 17.22 22.87 19.61
CA ASP A 67 17.70 21.63 19.00
C ASP A 67 18.95 21.11 19.71
N ASN A 68 19.06 19.78 19.83
CA ASN A 68 20.20 19.09 20.44
C ASN A 68 20.49 19.50 21.91
N THR A 69 19.50 20.04 22.64
CA THR A 69 19.64 20.42 24.05
C THR A 69 19.04 19.40 25.01
N THR A 70 19.47 19.43 26.27
CA THR A 70 18.85 18.68 27.36
C THR A 70 18.24 19.64 28.37
N ASN A 71 16.96 19.46 28.67
CA ASN A 71 16.19 20.28 29.60
C ASN A 71 15.73 19.42 30.79
N ASN A 72 15.80 19.98 31.99
CA ASN A 72 15.36 19.31 33.20
C ASN A 72 14.10 20.00 33.74
N VAL A 73 13.09 19.22 34.07
CA VAL A 73 11.82 19.67 34.64
C VAL A 73 11.53 18.89 35.91
N THR A 74 10.89 19.54 36.87
CA THR A 74 10.45 18.90 38.11
C THR A 74 8.96 19.08 38.30
N GLN A 75 8.25 18.01 38.64
CA GLN A 75 6.81 18.04 38.96
C GLN A 75 6.56 17.34 40.30
N VAL A 76 5.56 17.79 41.06
CA VAL A 76 5.22 17.19 42.36
C VAL A 76 3.92 16.40 42.22
N LEU A 77 3.99 15.09 42.46
CA LEU A 77 2.81 14.25 42.53
C LEU A 77 2.27 14.25 43.96
N THR A 78 1.11 14.88 44.15
CA THR A 78 0.46 15.04 45.45
C THR A 78 -0.44 13.86 45.85
N THR A 79 -0.65 12.91 44.95
CA THR A 79 -1.52 11.73 45.14
C THR A 79 -0.89 10.46 44.55
N GLY A 80 -1.11 9.31 45.17
CA GLY A 80 -0.55 8.02 44.73
C GLY A 80 0.89 7.74 45.17
N LYS A 81 1.34 6.50 45.00
CA LYS A 81 2.72 6.05 45.26
C LYS A 81 3.41 5.67 43.94
N ILE A 82 4.75 5.59 43.93
CA ILE A 82 5.53 5.10 42.76
C ILE A 82 4.97 3.78 42.22
N ALA A 83 4.59 2.86 43.12
CA ALA A 83 4.05 1.56 42.77
C ALA A 83 2.70 1.62 42.02
N ASP A 84 1.98 2.74 42.10
CA ASP A 84 0.67 2.93 41.47
C ASP A 84 0.79 3.50 40.05
N VAL A 85 1.99 3.95 39.65
CA VAL A 85 2.23 4.51 38.31
C VAL A 85 2.33 3.38 37.29
N ALA A 86 1.55 3.47 36.23
CA ALA A 86 1.58 2.58 35.06
C ALA A 86 2.47 3.13 33.94
N GLY A 87 2.68 4.45 33.89
CA GLY A 87 3.49 5.09 32.88
C GLY A 87 3.34 6.60 32.86
N PHE A 88 3.90 7.21 31.82
CA PHE A 88 3.88 8.64 31.57
C PHE A 88 3.51 8.89 30.12
N ARG A 89 2.79 9.97 29.86
CA ARG A 89 2.41 10.40 28.52
C ARG A 89 2.86 11.84 28.33
N LEU A 90 3.44 12.11 27.17
CA LEU A 90 3.65 13.48 26.70
C LEU A 90 2.56 13.83 25.69
N GLU A 91 1.95 15.01 25.86
CA GLU A 91 0.95 15.55 24.93
C GLU A 91 1.34 16.97 24.50
N THR A 92 1.51 17.19 23.20
CA THR A 92 1.89 18.50 22.66
C THR A 92 0.67 19.31 22.21
N THR A 93 0.77 20.64 22.27
CA THR A 93 -0.30 21.58 21.88
C THR A 93 -0.18 22.09 20.45
N PHE A 94 0.65 21.46 19.62
CA PHE A 94 1.06 21.99 18.32
C PHE A 94 -0.10 22.27 17.39
N GLY A 95 -0.07 23.39 16.66
CA GLY A 95 -1.05 23.66 15.60
C GLY A 95 -0.85 22.77 14.37
N GLY A 96 0.40 22.40 14.04
CA GLY A 96 0.79 21.87 12.73
C GLY A 96 0.68 22.91 11.60
N GLY A 97 1.08 22.53 10.37
CA GLY A 97 0.89 23.35 9.17
C GLY A 97 1.74 24.63 9.11
N PHE A 98 1.30 25.61 8.31
CA PHE A 98 1.95 26.91 8.18
C PHE A 98 1.84 27.69 9.51
N GLY A 99 2.94 27.73 10.27
CA GLY A 99 3.05 28.48 11.54
C GLY A 99 2.97 27.64 12.81
N GLY A 100 2.69 26.34 12.74
CA GLY A 100 2.73 25.43 13.90
C GLY A 100 4.09 24.72 14.05
N ASP A 101 4.34 24.17 15.24
CA ASP A 101 5.61 23.48 15.55
C ASP A 101 5.60 21.96 15.31
N ASN A 102 6.80 21.40 15.15
CA ASN A 102 7.09 19.97 15.24
C ASN A 102 8.33 19.80 16.11
N TRP A 103 8.41 18.73 16.89
CA TRP A 103 9.50 18.56 17.86
C TRP A 103 10.06 17.14 17.83
N ASN A 104 11.39 17.04 17.74
CA ASN A 104 12.10 15.77 17.88
C ASN A 104 12.46 15.53 19.35
N LEU A 105 11.80 14.56 19.99
CA LEU A 105 12.24 14.04 21.27
C LEU A 105 13.32 12.98 21.02
N ASN A 106 14.54 13.20 21.50
CA ASN A 106 15.64 12.24 21.44
C ASN A 106 15.80 11.43 22.72
N ARG A 107 15.48 12.00 23.88
CA ARG A 107 15.65 11.30 25.16
C ARG A 107 14.61 11.73 26.18
N ILE A 108 14.17 10.80 27.00
CA ILE A 108 13.40 11.09 28.20
C ILE A 108 13.89 10.20 29.35
N VAL A 109 14.17 10.82 30.48
CA VAL A 109 14.42 10.14 31.76
C VAL A 109 13.44 10.67 32.78
N ILE A 110 12.79 9.80 33.52
CA ILE A 110 11.92 10.20 34.63
C ILE A 110 12.35 9.42 35.86
N ASN A 111 12.73 10.15 36.91
CA ASN A 111 13.00 9.57 38.23
C ASN A 111 11.89 10.00 39.20
N GLY A 112 11.28 9.03 39.89
CA GLY A 112 10.42 9.30 41.05
C GLY A 112 11.27 9.36 42.31
N VAL A 113 11.28 10.49 42.99
CA VAL A 113 12.05 10.74 44.22
C VAL A 113 11.09 10.79 45.40
N VAL A 114 11.25 9.86 46.35
CA VAL A 114 10.47 9.80 47.59
C VAL A 114 11.45 9.71 48.75
N SER A 115 11.32 10.58 49.76
CA SER A 115 12.21 10.60 50.93
C SER A 115 13.71 10.61 50.56
N ASN A 116 14.09 11.42 49.56
CA ASN A 116 15.44 11.54 48.99
C ASN A 116 15.98 10.28 48.29
N VAL A 117 15.15 9.25 48.06
CA VAL A 117 15.51 8.07 47.27
C VAL A 117 14.98 8.23 45.85
N ALA A 118 15.88 8.35 44.88
CA ALA A 118 15.54 8.43 43.47
C ALA A 118 15.37 7.03 42.86
N THR A 119 14.19 6.77 42.29
CA THR A 119 13.89 5.55 41.52
C THR A 119 13.75 5.91 40.05
N LYS A 120 14.59 5.33 39.19
CA LYS A 120 14.47 5.55 37.74
C LYS A 120 13.24 4.81 37.21
N MET A 121 12.30 5.55 36.65
CA MET A 121 11.02 5.03 36.16
C MET A 121 11.04 4.89 34.64
N ILE A 122 11.51 5.92 33.92
CA ILE A 122 11.71 5.89 32.46
C ILE A 122 13.17 6.21 32.15
N ASP A 123 13.76 5.48 31.22
CA ASP A 123 15.04 5.80 30.55
C ASP A 123 14.91 5.36 29.10
N ALA A 124 14.55 6.28 28.23
CA ALA A 124 14.34 6.00 26.82
C ALA A 124 15.12 7.01 25.99
N SER A 125 15.80 6.54 24.95
CA SER A 125 16.54 7.37 24.01
C SER A 125 16.43 6.85 22.59
N GLY A 126 16.65 7.73 21.63
CA GLY A 126 16.59 7.46 20.19
C GLY A 126 16.92 8.72 19.40
N ASN A 127 17.05 8.59 18.07
CA ASN A 127 17.43 9.69 17.19
C ASN A 127 16.48 9.80 15.98
N PRO A 128 15.27 10.38 16.11
CA PRO A 128 14.61 10.73 17.37
C PRO A 128 13.94 9.51 18.02
N LEU A 129 13.81 9.53 19.34
CA LEU A 129 12.98 8.61 20.11
C LEU A 129 11.51 8.73 19.69
N PHE A 130 11.04 9.95 19.44
CA PHE A 130 9.72 10.23 18.90
C PHE A 130 9.68 11.59 18.22
N ARG A 131 9.00 11.69 17.06
CA ARG A 131 8.74 12.96 16.39
C ARG A 131 7.29 13.38 16.63
N PHE A 132 7.12 14.44 17.40
CA PHE A 132 5.83 15.08 17.58
C PHE A 132 5.53 16.00 16.39
N THR A 133 4.32 15.91 15.85
CA THR A 133 3.85 16.76 14.76
C THR A 133 2.44 17.25 15.02
N GLY A 134 1.95 18.17 14.18
CA GLY A 134 0.55 18.59 14.18
C GLY A 134 -0.47 17.44 14.11
N ASP A 135 -0.11 16.30 13.50
CA ASP A 135 -0.97 15.10 13.41
C ASP A 135 -0.62 14.04 14.46
N ASN A 136 0.53 14.18 15.13
CA ASN A 136 1.09 13.18 16.04
C ASN A 136 1.52 13.84 17.35
N ARG A 137 0.55 14.12 18.22
CA ARG A 137 0.73 14.96 19.41
C ARG A 137 0.91 14.20 20.72
N VAL A 138 0.84 12.87 20.72
CA VAL A 138 0.76 12.07 21.95
C VAL A 138 1.75 10.91 21.94
N LYS A 139 2.48 10.70 23.04
CA LYS A 139 3.37 9.54 23.22
C LYS A 139 3.35 9.03 24.65
N ASP A 140 3.07 7.73 24.81
CA ASP A 140 3.08 7.01 26.09
C ASP A 140 4.42 6.27 26.30
N PHE A 141 4.86 6.27 27.55
CA PHE A 141 6.05 5.62 28.10
C PHE A 141 5.62 4.78 29.31
N LEU A 142 5.45 3.48 29.13
CA LEU A 142 4.98 2.58 30.19
C LEU A 142 6.08 2.30 31.21
N TYR A 143 5.70 2.28 32.49
CA TYR A 143 6.58 1.95 33.62
C TYR A 143 6.23 0.55 34.15
N SER A 144 7.16 -0.39 34.00
CA SER A 144 7.07 -1.71 34.61
C SER A 144 8.00 -1.76 35.83
N SER A 145 7.42 -1.70 37.03
CA SER A 145 8.16 -1.91 38.29
C SER A 145 8.62 -3.38 38.38
N SER A 146 9.86 -3.66 38.00
CA SER A 146 10.44 -5.00 38.04
C SER A 146 10.61 -5.48 39.48
N GLY A 147 9.66 -6.29 39.96
CA GLY A 147 9.94 -7.29 40.98
C GLY A 147 10.67 -8.47 40.33
N THR A 148 11.86 -8.78 40.85
CA THR A 148 12.65 -10.02 40.74
C THR A 148 12.41 -10.92 39.52
N THR A 149 13.37 -10.89 38.60
CA THR A 149 13.53 -11.84 37.49
C THR A 149 13.63 -13.29 37.98
N THR A 150 12.71 -14.15 37.56
CA THR A 150 12.98 -15.57 37.39
C THR A 150 12.98 -15.88 35.90
N ASN A 151 14.15 -16.31 35.42
CA ASN A 151 14.35 -16.79 34.06
C ASN A 151 13.50 -18.05 33.83
N SER A 152 12.49 -17.93 32.97
CA SER A 152 12.02 -19.07 32.18
C SER A 152 11.92 -18.60 30.74
N SER A 153 13.02 -18.76 30.02
CA SER A 153 13.13 -18.51 28.59
C SER A 153 12.39 -19.62 27.84
N THR A 154 11.08 -19.47 27.72
CA THR A 154 10.35 -19.88 26.53
C THR A 154 9.80 -18.60 25.91
N THR A 155 10.58 -17.98 25.02
CA THR A 155 10.12 -16.81 24.25
C THR A 155 9.03 -17.25 23.30
N ILE A 156 7.78 -17.19 23.76
CA ILE A 156 6.59 -17.39 22.95
C ILE A 156 6.60 -16.28 21.88
N SER A 157 6.90 -16.67 20.64
CA SER A 157 6.75 -15.83 19.46
C SER A 157 5.28 -15.43 19.32
N ALA A 158 4.98 -14.14 19.10
CA ALA A 158 3.61 -13.72 18.86
C ALA A 158 3.04 -14.48 17.64
N PRO A 159 1.81 -15.02 17.73
CA PRO A 159 1.19 -15.69 16.60
C PRO A 159 0.94 -14.69 15.46
N ALA A 160 0.85 -15.20 14.23
CA ALA A 160 0.43 -14.40 13.10
C ALA A 160 -1.04 -13.96 13.27
N VAL A 161 -1.32 -12.70 12.95
CA VAL A 161 -2.68 -12.16 12.83
C VAL A 161 -3.00 -12.04 11.35
N MET A 162 -4.08 -12.69 10.91
CA MET A 162 -4.47 -12.79 9.50
C MET A 162 -5.92 -12.35 9.31
N THR A 163 -6.18 -11.68 8.19
CA THR A 163 -7.54 -11.41 7.70
C THR A 163 -8.11 -12.66 7.01
N LYS A 164 -9.39 -12.61 6.62
CA LYS A 164 -10.00 -13.68 5.81
C LYS A 164 -9.63 -13.61 4.32
N PHE A 165 -8.82 -12.62 3.91
CA PHE A 165 -8.40 -12.51 2.52
C PHE A 165 -7.39 -13.61 2.17
N ASN A 166 -7.74 -14.49 1.23
CA ASN A 166 -6.85 -15.54 0.72
C ASN A 166 -6.42 -15.22 -0.73
N PRO A 167 -5.11 -15.05 -1.02
CA PRO A 167 -4.62 -14.77 -2.37
C PRO A 167 -5.05 -15.76 -3.45
N SER A 168 -5.18 -17.06 -3.14
CA SER A 168 -5.60 -18.06 -4.14
C SER A 168 -7.09 -18.00 -4.50
N VAL A 169 -7.89 -17.32 -3.66
CA VAL A 169 -9.35 -17.19 -3.85
C VAL A 169 -9.72 -15.77 -4.28
N HIS A 170 -9.09 -14.76 -3.68
CA HIS A 170 -9.42 -13.34 -3.83
C HIS A 170 -8.37 -12.54 -4.61
N GLY A 171 -7.25 -13.16 -5.02
CA GLY A 171 -6.26 -12.57 -5.90
C GLY A 171 -6.51 -12.93 -7.38
N PHE A 172 -6.00 -12.10 -8.28
CA PHE A 172 -6.01 -12.43 -9.71
C PHE A 172 -5.07 -13.60 -10.00
N LYS A 173 -5.43 -14.46 -10.97
CA LYS A 173 -4.69 -15.67 -11.34
C LYS A 173 -3.66 -15.46 -12.45
N PHE A 174 -3.34 -14.21 -12.77
CA PHE A 174 -2.36 -13.84 -13.78
C PHE A 174 -1.40 -12.80 -13.21
N THR A 175 -0.14 -12.90 -13.61
CA THR A 175 0.91 -11.98 -13.20
C THR A 175 0.66 -10.59 -13.81
N ASN A 176 0.91 -9.55 -13.03
CA ASN A 176 0.94 -8.17 -13.47
C ASN A 176 2.11 -7.91 -14.46
N ALA A 177 1.89 -8.22 -15.73
CA ALA A 177 2.87 -8.07 -16.81
C ALA A 177 2.46 -7.00 -17.83
N PHE A 178 1.61 -6.04 -17.45
CA PHE A 178 1.20 -4.96 -18.34
C PHE A 178 2.39 -4.02 -18.65
N THR A 179 2.54 -3.63 -19.91
CA THR A 179 3.68 -2.83 -20.39
C THR A 179 3.31 -1.36 -20.61
N ASN A 180 4.15 -0.45 -20.09
CA ASN A 180 4.21 0.98 -20.42
C ASN A 180 2.83 1.64 -20.61
N ILE A 181 2.05 1.62 -19.55
CA ILE A 181 0.72 2.22 -19.56
C ILE A 181 0.88 3.71 -19.23
N PHE A 182 0.46 4.56 -20.17
CA PHE A 182 0.40 6.00 -19.96
C PHE A 182 -0.82 6.34 -19.11
N ILE A 183 -0.60 7.06 -18.03
CA ILE A 183 -1.63 7.49 -17.08
C ILE A 183 -1.94 8.95 -17.38
N SER A 184 -2.94 9.15 -18.22
CA SER A 184 -3.47 10.48 -18.58
C SER A 184 -3.98 11.23 -17.35
N GLY A 185 -3.52 12.47 -17.15
CA GLY A 185 -3.90 13.32 -16.02
C GLY A 185 -2.78 13.57 -15.01
N VAL A 186 -1.73 12.75 -15.02
CA VAL A 186 -0.49 12.96 -14.25
C VAL A 186 0.78 12.81 -15.09
N ASP A 187 0.66 12.62 -16.40
CA ASP A 187 1.76 12.45 -17.38
C ASP A 187 2.82 11.43 -16.96
N TRP A 188 2.40 10.32 -16.33
CA TRP A 188 3.28 9.26 -15.86
C TRP A 188 3.11 7.97 -16.67
N THR A 189 4.20 7.23 -16.84
CA THR A 189 4.18 5.89 -17.43
C THR A 189 4.50 4.86 -16.37
N THR A 190 3.61 3.88 -16.15
CA THR A 190 3.85 2.78 -15.20
C THR A 190 4.27 1.51 -15.92
N LYS A 191 5.07 0.70 -15.21
CA LYS A 191 5.32 -0.70 -15.55
C LYS A 191 4.33 -1.55 -14.76
N GLY A 192 3.19 -1.89 -15.37
CA GLY A 192 2.14 -2.68 -14.74
C GLY A 192 0.94 -1.87 -14.23
N LEU A 193 -0.03 -2.60 -13.69
CA LEU A 193 -1.27 -2.13 -13.06
C LEU A 193 -1.38 -2.64 -11.61
N CYS A 194 -0.28 -2.69 -10.85
CA CYS A 194 -0.26 -3.27 -9.50
C CYS A 194 -1.24 -2.61 -8.52
N GLY A 195 -1.36 -1.29 -8.56
CA GLY A 195 -2.34 -0.53 -7.78
C GLY A 195 -3.77 -0.84 -8.18
N GLY A 196 -4.03 -0.89 -9.49
CA GLY A 196 -5.33 -1.25 -10.05
C GLY A 196 -5.76 -2.66 -9.71
N MET A 197 -4.84 -3.61 -9.77
CA MET A 197 -5.07 -5.00 -9.38
C MET A 197 -5.28 -5.15 -7.88
N SER A 198 -4.53 -4.43 -7.05
CA SER A 198 -4.70 -4.45 -5.58
C SER A 198 -6.04 -3.85 -5.16
N TYR A 199 -6.41 -2.69 -5.73
CA TYR A 199 -7.71 -2.06 -5.50
C TYR A 199 -8.86 -2.96 -5.98
N ALA A 200 -8.77 -3.50 -7.19
CA ALA A 200 -9.80 -4.36 -7.73
C ALA A 200 -9.95 -5.67 -6.94
N ALA A 201 -8.86 -6.28 -6.47
CA ALA A 201 -8.93 -7.47 -5.63
C ALA A 201 -9.69 -7.20 -4.32
N LEU A 202 -9.45 -6.05 -3.69
CA LEU A 202 -10.24 -5.60 -2.54
C LEU A 202 -11.70 -5.30 -2.90
N ASP A 203 -11.97 -4.72 -4.07
CA ASP A 203 -13.34 -4.45 -4.54
C ASP A 203 -14.14 -5.76 -4.68
N TYR A 204 -13.57 -6.80 -5.29
CA TYR A 204 -14.20 -8.13 -5.39
C TYR A 204 -14.41 -8.75 -4.00
N TYR A 205 -13.38 -8.74 -3.15
CA TYR A 205 -13.46 -9.28 -1.79
C TYR A 205 -14.54 -8.58 -0.95
N LYS A 206 -14.56 -7.25 -0.91
CA LYS A 206 -15.51 -6.46 -0.12
C LYS A 206 -16.93 -6.53 -0.66
N SER A 207 -17.11 -6.71 -1.96
CA SER A 207 -18.43 -6.91 -2.57
C SER A 207 -18.94 -8.35 -2.47
N GLY A 208 -18.14 -9.30 -1.97
CA GLY A 208 -18.48 -10.72 -1.92
C GLY A 208 -18.62 -11.36 -3.30
N LYS A 209 -18.13 -10.70 -4.36
CA LYS A 209 -18.17 -11.21 -5.74
C LYS A 209 -16.97 -12.11 -5.99
N GLN A 210 -17.19 -13.17 -6.77
CA GLN A 210 -16.10 -14.01 -7.25
C GLN A 210 -15.15 -13.19 -8.14
N ILE A 211 -13.86 -13.21 -7.82
CA ILE A 211 -12.84 -12.58 -8.65
C ILE A 211 -12.73 -13.31 -10.01
N PRO A 212 -12.38 -12.63 -11.12
CA PRO A 212 -12.23 -13.27 -12.41
C PRO A 212 -11.28 -14.45 -12.35
N GLN A 213 -11.73 -15.60 -12.86
CA GLN A 213 -10.99 -16.86 -12.80
C GLN A 213 -10.01 -17.05 -13.97
N GLN A 214 -9.92 -16.09 -14.88
CA GLN A 214 -8.96 -16.12 -15.97
C GLN A 214 -7.52 -16.15 -15.45
N SER A 215 -6.69 -17.04 -15.99
CA SER A 215 -5.26 -17.19 -15.65
C SER A 215 -4.34 -16.41 -16.62
N TYR A 216 -4.91 -15.57 -17.47
CA TYR A 216 -4.20 -14.77 -18.44
C TYR A 216 -4.58 -13.30 -18.29
N MET A 217 -3.66 -12.43 -18.70
CA MET A 217 -3.84 -10.98 -18.65
C MET A 217 -4.96 -10.55 -19.62
N PRO A 218 -5.93 -9.73 -19.18
CA PRO A 218 -6.95 -9.20 -20.06
C PRO A 218 -6.30 -8.25 -21.08
N ALA A 219 -6.69 -8.39 -22.35
CA ALA A 219 -6.19 -7.52 -23.41
C ALA A 219 -6.69 -6.08 -23.25
N GLU A 220 -5.97 -5.14 -23.86
CA GLU A 220 -6.33 -3.74 -23.80
C GLU A 220 -7.74 -3.46 -24.36
N GLY A 221 -8.53 -2.69 -23.61
CA GLY A 221 -9.92 -2.35 -23.93
C GLY A 221 -10.94 -3.41 -23.53
N MET A 222 -10.52 -4.57 -23.02
CA MET A 222 -11.46 -5.53 -22.42
C MET A 222 -12.01 -4.98 -21.09
N PRO A 223 -13.26 -5.30 -20.71
CA PRO A 223 -13.90 -4.74 -19.52
C PRO A 223 -13.05 -4.87 -18.25
N LEU A 224 -12.39 -6.02 -18.04
CA LEU A 224 -11.50 -6.21 -16.90
C LEU A 224 -10.27 -5.31 -16.98
N GLN A 225 -9.60 -5.24 -18.14
CA GLN A 225 -8.40 -4.41 -18.29
C GLN A 225 -8.71 -2.93 -18.07
N SER A 226 -9.81 -2.42 -18.64
CA SER A 226 -10.22 -1.03 -18.46
C SER A 226 -10.57 -0.74 -17.00
N TYR A 227 -11.20 -1.68 -16.30
CA TYR A 227 -11.46 -1.55 -14.87
C TYR A 227 -10.16 -1.47 -14.06
N LEU A 228 -9.21 -2.38 -14.30
CA LEU A 228 -7.90 -2.38 -13.65
C LEU A 228 -7.14 -1.08 -13.91
N TYR A 229 -7.15 -0.59 -15.14
CA TYR A 229 -6.53 0.69 -15.50
C TYR A 229 -7.16 1.87 -14.75
N ASN A 230 -8.48 1.96 -14.69
CA ASN A 230 -9.18 3.03 -13.96
C ASN A 230 -8.90 2.97 -12.44
N ARG A 231 -8.80 1.76 -11.86
CA ARG A 231 -8.42 1.60 -10.45
C ARG A 231 -6.96 1.96 -10.21
N GLN A 232 -6.06 1.69 -11.16
CA GLN A 232 -4.65 2.13 -11.09
C GLN A 232 -4.55 3.66 -11.08
N MET A 233 -5.28 4.31 -11.99
CA MET A 233 -5.38 5.77 -12.02
C MET A 233 -5.84 6.33 -10.67
N THR A 234 -6.92 5.74 -10.13
CA THR A 234 -7.48 6.14 -8.84
C THR A 234 -6.45 5.97 -7.72
N SER A 235 -5.81 4.78 -7.61
CA SER A 235 -4.86 4.50 -6.53
C SER A 235 -3.64 5.41 -6.54
N MET A 236 -3.23 5.87 -7.72
CA MET A 236 -2.10 6.79 -7.87
C MET A 236 -2.49 8.23 -7.55
N ILE A 237 -3.59 8.73 -8.11
CA ILE A 237 -4.05 10.12 -7.87
C ILE A 237 -4.38 10.33 -6.40
N THR A 238 -5.08 9.38 -5.75
CA THR A 238 -5.48 9.55 -4.35
C THR A 238 -4.28 9.56 -3.39
N ASN A 239 -3.19 8.89 -3.76
CA ASN A 239 -1.99 8.76 -2.92
C ASN A 239 -0.80 9.59 -3.43
N VAL A 240 -1.03 10.56 -4.32
CA VAL A 240 0.05 11.39 -4.90
C VAL A 240 0.87 12.11 -3.83
N ASP A 241 0.25 12.51 -2.73
CA ASP A 241 0.91 13.11 -1.56
C ASP A 241 1.91 12.16 -0.90
N ARG A 242 1.55 10.87 -0.76
CA ARG A 242 2.43 9.85 -0.19
C ARG A 242 3.57 9.51 -1.14
N TRP A 243 3.29 9.35 -2.43
CA TRP A 243 4.34 9.11 -3.42
C TRP A 243 5.32 10.29 -3.51
N ALA A 244 4.82 11.52 -3.46
CA ALA A 244 5.63 12.74 -3.42
C ALA A 244 6.45 12.84 -2.12
N GLU A 245 5.89 12.48 -0.97
CA GLU A 245 6.59 12.44 0.32
C GLU A 245 7.84 11.57 0.22
N PHE A 246 7.75 10.36 -0.33
CA PHE A 246 8.91 9.49 -0.46
C PHE A 246 9.86 9.87 -1.60
N GLY A 247 9.33 10.35 -2.72
CA GLY A 247 10.11 10.65 -3.92
C GLY A 247 10.83 12.00 -3.90
N LEU A 248 10.17 13.07 -3.43
CA LEU A 248 10.69 14.44 -3.51
C LEU A 248 11.46 14.86 -2.25
N THR A 249 11.12 14.30 -1.09
CA THR A 249 11.71 14.75 0.18
C THR A 249 12.95 13.97 0.62
N ASN A 250 13.48 13.11 -0.24
CA ASN A 250 14.67 12.28 0.04
C ASN A 250 15.78 12.45 -1.02
N PRO A 251 16.26 13.70 -1.27
CA PRO A 251 17.33 13.93 -2.23
C PRO A 251 18.59 13.17 -1.80
N GLY A 252 19.16 12.40 -2.73
CA GLY A 252 20.38 11.61 -2.48
C GLY A 252 20.24 10.50 -1.41
N GLY A 253 19.02 10.17 -0.97
CA GLY A 253 18.81 9.13 0.04
C GLY A 253 19.09 9.55 1.49
N ALA A 254 19.18 10.86 1.78
CA ALA A 254 19.51 11.39 3.10
C ALA A 254 18.58 10.90 4.24
N ARG A 255 17.34 10.53 3.92
CA ARG A 255 16.30 10.09 4.86
C ARG A 255 16.01 8.59 4.79
N ASN A 256 16.89 7.81 4.16
CA ASN A 256 16.70 6.37 3.97
C ASN A 256 16.43 5.61 5.28
N ARG A 257 17.22 5.85 6.33
CA ARG A 257 17.00 5.21 7.64
C ARG A 257 15.70 5.67 8.28
N GLU A 258 15.37 6.94 8.16
CA GLU A 258 14.14 7.52 8.71
C GLU A 258 12.90 6.87 8.09
N PHE A 259 12.83 6.81 6.76
CA PHE A 259 11.72 6.19 6.03
C PHE A 259 11.57 4.70 6.34
N PHE A 260 12.68 3.98 6.44
CA PHE A 260 12.68 2.59 6.88
C PHE A 260 12.06 2.44 8.28
N ASN A 261 12.48 3.28 9.23
CA ASN A 261 11.97 3.28 10.59
C ASN A 261 10.46 3.58 10.66
N TRP A 262 9.93 4.45 9.80
CA TRP A 262 8.48 4.71 9.74
C TRP A 262 7.67 3.44 9.41
N GLY A 263 8.23 2.54 8.60
CA GLY A 263 7.65 1.23 8.28
C GLY A 263 7.63 0.24 9.45
N LEU A 264 8.38 0.52 10.52
CA LEU A 264 8.58 -0.37 11.66
C LEU A 264 7.86 0.09 12.94
N GLN A 265 7.51 1.37 13.03
CA GLN A 265 6.94 1.95 14.23
C GLN A 265 5.46 1.58 14.41
N THR A 266 5.10 1.08 15.60
CA THR A 266 3.70 0.91 16.04
C THR A 266 3.07 2.25 16.46
N GLY A 267 1.81 2.23 16.90
CA GLY A 267 1.07 3.45 17.23
C GLY A 267 0.69 4.24 15.97
N SER A 268 1.19 5.46 15.82
CA SER A 268 0.94 6.33 14.66
C SER A 268 1.83 6.04 13.44
N GLY A 269 2.85 5.17 13.59
CA GLY A 269 3.68 4.70 12.47
C GLY A 269 2.93 3.77 11.51
N GLN A 270 3.58 3.41 10.40
CA GLN A 270 2.93 2.62 9.33
C GLN A 270 2.59 1.21 9.80
N LEU A 271 3.43 0.60 10.64
CA LEU A 271 3.13 -0.71 11.22
C LEU A 271 1.92 -0.65 12.15
N GLY A 272 1.82 0.40 12.98
CA GLY A 272 0.66 0.60 13.86
C GLY A 272 -0.64 0.78 13.08
N LYS A 273 -0.61 1.57 12.01
CA LYS A 273 -1.75 1.72 11.08
C LYS A 273 -2.12 0.38 10.46
N LEU A 274 -1.15 -0.38 9.94
CA LEU A 274 -1.37 -1.68 9.32
C LEU A 274 -2.05 -2.63 10.31
N MET A 275 -1.49 -2.76 11.51
CA MET A 275 -2.05 -3.60 12.58
C MET A 275 -3.51 -3.21 12.87
N SER A 276 -3.82 -1.91 12.96
CA SER A 276 -5.20 -1.46 13.24
C SER A 276 -6.22 -1.94 12.21
N TYR A 277 -5.85 -2.09 10.93
CA TYR A 277 -6.73 -2.65 9.90
C TYR A 277 -6.81 -4.18 10.01
N ILE A 278 -5.66 -4.84 10.11
CA ILE A 278 -5.59 -6.31 10.17
C ILE A 278 -6.28 -6.86 11.41
N ASP A 279 -6.17 -6.20 12.55
CA ASP A 279 -6.83 -6.58 13.82
C ASP A 279 -8.36 -6.51 13.73
N ARG A 280 -8.89 -5.64 12.86
CA ARG A 280 -10.33 -5.59 12.52
C ARG A 280 -10.74 -6.62 11.46
N GLY A 281 -9.79 -7.45 11.00
CA GLY A 281 -10.00 -8.39 9.90
C GLY A 281 -10.06 -7.73 8.53
N GLU A 282 -9.59 -6.49 8.40
CA GLU A 282 -9.66 -5.70 7.17
C GLU A 282 -8.33 -5.77 6.40
N PRO A 283 -8.28 -6.42 5.22
CA PRO A 283 -7.11 -6.32 4.35
C PRO A 283 -6.98 -4.88 3.81
N VAL A 284 -5.74 -4.41 3.64
CA VAL A 284 -5.44 -3.01 3.30
C VAL A 284 -4.34 -2.92 2.25
N VAL A 285 -4.44 -1.96 1.34
CA VAL A 285 -3.40 -1.75 0.30
C VAL A 285 -2.19 -1.08 0.93
N LEU A 286 -0.99 -1.54 0.55
CA LEU A 286 0.27 -0.89 0.85
C LEU A 286 0.86 -0.32 -0.44
N GLY A 287 1.35 0.92 -0.38
CA GLY A 287 2.27 1.46 -1.37
C GLY A 287 3.70 1.20 -0.93
N LEU A 288 4.42 0.36 -1.67
CA LEU A 288 5.84 0.06 -1.46
C LEU A 288 6.68 1.07 -2.23
N SER A 289 7.49 1.85 -1.53
CA SER A 289 8.33 2.89 -2.13
C SER A 289 9.71 2.37 -2.51
N SER A 290 10.17 2.69 -3.72
CA SER A 290 11.49 2.32 -4.21
C SER A 290 12.61 2.88 -3.34
N CYS A 291 13.73 2.13 -3.24
CA CYS A 291 14.98 2.63 -2.66
C CYS A 291 15.97 3.20 -3.69
N GLY A 292 15.56 3.39 -4.95
CA GLY A 292 16.41 3.91 -6.02
C GLY A 292 17.21 2.81 -6.73
N SER A 293 18.47 3.11 -7.09
CA SER A 293 19.32 2.19 -7.85
C SER A 293 19.50 0.83 -7.14
N GLY A 294 19.31 -0.27 -7.87
CA GLY A 294 19.41 -1.63 -7.34
C GLY A 294 18.15 -2.15 -6.61
N CYS A 295 17.08 -1.36 -6.58
CA CYS A 295 15.79 -1.73 -5.99
C CYS A 295 14.70 -1.92 -7.06
N LYS A 296 13.56 -2.49 -6.68
CA LYS A 296 12.37 -2.46 -7.54
C LYS A 296 11.81 -1.04 -7.55
N GLY A 297 11.10 -0.70 -8.63
CA GLY A 297 10.31 0.54 -8.69
C GLY A 297 9.19 0.54 -7.63
N ASP A 298 8.51 1.67 -7.53
CA ASP A 298 7.31 1.77 -6.70
C ASP A 298 6.31 0.68 -7.08
N HIS A 299 5.66 0.11 -6.07
CA HIS A 299 4.78 -1.04 -6.23
C HIS A 299 3.60 -0.97 -5.26
N GLN A 300 2.50 -1.66 -5.54
CA GLN A 300 1.35 -1.72 -4.65
C GLN A 300 0.90 -3.16 -4.45
N VAL A 301 0.62 -3.51 -3.19
CA VAL A 301 0.24 -4.86 -2.75
C VAL A 301 -0.90 -4.78 -1.73
N VAL A 302 -1.56 -5.89 -1.43
CA VAL A 302 -2.58 -5.96 -0.37
C VAL A 302 -1.98 -6.65 0.85
N ALA A 303 -1.85 -5.95 1.98
CA ALA A 303 -1.55 -6.57 3.27
C ALA A 303 -2.76 -7.35 3.78
N ILE A 304 -2.50 -8.61 4.14
CA ILE A 304 -3.52 -9.57 4.59
C ILE A 304 -3.23 -10.12 5.97
N GLY A 305 -2.05 -9.82 6.53
CA GLY A 305 -1.69 -10.20 7.89
C GLY A 305 -0.34 -9.65 8.32
N TYR A 306 0.00 -9.85 9.58
CA TYR A 306 1.33 -9.59 10.12
C TYR A 306 1.70 -10.59 11.21
N GLN A 307 3.00 -10.71 11.49
CA GLN A 307 3.54 -11.44 12.64
C GLN A 307 4.72 -10.65 13.19
N LEU A 308 4.65 -10.26 14.47
CA LEU A 308 5.72 -9.50 15.12
C LEU A 308 6.88 -10.39 15.58
N GLY A 309 6.63 -11.67 15.84
CA GLY A 309 7.58 -12.53 16.53
C GLY A 309 7.93 -11.97 17.91
N ARG A 310 9.19 -11.62 18.15
CA ARG A 310 9.64 -10.93 19.39
C ARG A 310 9.63 -9.40 19.27
N TYR A 311 9.40 -8.85 18.08
CA TYR A 311 9.44 -7.41 17.85
C TYR A 311 8.30 -6.69 18.58
N LYS A 312 8.57 -5.48 19.09
CA LYS A 312 7.58 -4.67 19.83
C LYS A 312 7.12 -3.42 19.09
N GLY A 313 7.66 -3.15 17.90
CA GLY A 313 7.35 -1.91 17.16
C GLY A 313 8.07 -0.67 17.68
N ASP A 314 9.11 -0.84 18.48
CA ASP A 314 9.81 0.20 19.25
C ASP A 314 11.18 0.57 18.67
N LEU A 315 11.49 0.09 17.46
CA LEU A 315 12.81 0.18 16.82
C LEU A 315 13.97 -0.43 17.64
N GLY A 316 13.65 -1.26 18.63
CA GLY A 316 14.63 -1.93 19.48
C GLY A 316 15.14 -3.24 18.88
N ALA A 317 15.33 -4.23 19.75
CA ALA A 317 15.76 -5.57 19.33
C ALA A 317 14.69 -6.27 18.46
N TYR A 318 15.13 -7.26 17.68
CA TYR A 318 14.27 -8.17 16.93
C TYR A 318 13.43 -7.54 15.81
N ILE A 319 13.82 -6.37 15.27
CA ILE A 319 13.17 -5.76 14.10
C ILE A 319 12.91 -6.77 12.97
N GLU A 320 13.87 -7.65 12.69
CA GLU A 320 13.82 -8.62 11.60
C GLU A 320 12.91 -9.83 11.85
N ASP A 321 12.35 -9.95 13.06
CA ASP A 321 11.29 -10.93 13.34
C ASP A 321 9.95 -10.50 12.69
N LEU A 322 9.76 -9.22 12.40
CA LEU A 322 8.57 -8.72 11.73
C LEU A 322 8.39 -9.39 10.37
N THR A 323 7.19 -9.89 10.14
CA THR A 323 6.73 -10.38 8.84
C THR A 323 5.40 -9.73 8.53
N ILE A 324 5.27 -9.15 7.33
CA ILE A 324 3.99 -8.69 6.81
C ILE A 324 3.60 -9.65 5.68
N PHE A 325 2.42 -10.24 5.80
CA PHE A 325 1.89 -11.15 4.79
C PHE A 325 1.09 -10.35 3.76
N VAL A 326 1.43 -10.50 2.48
CA VAL A 326 0.81 -9.71 1.41
C VAL A 326 0.35 -10.59 0.24
N CYS A 327 -0.74 -10.17 -0.41
CA CYS A 327 -1.11 -10.60 -1.75
C CYS A 327 -0.44 -9.64 -2.74
N ASP A 328 0.49 -10.14 -3.55
CA ASP A 328 1.22 -9.34 -4.54
C ASP A 328 0.73 -9.67 -5.96
N PRO A 329 0.27 -8.67 -6.76
CA PRO A 329 -0.13 -8.89 -8.15
C PRO A 329 0.94 -9.49 -9.07
N ASN A 330 2.22 -9.43 -8.68
CA ASN A 330 3.33 -10.06 -9.41
C ASN A 330 3.51 -11.55 -9.05
N HIS A 331 2.88 -12.03 -7.97
CA HIS A 331 2.96 -13.41 -7.48
C HIS A 331 1.55 -13.99 -7.28
N PRO A 332 0.84 -14.34 -8.37
CA PRO A 332 -0.53 -14.86 -8.31
C PRO A 332 -0.66 -16.05 -7.35
N GLU A 333 -1.80 -16.10 -6.65
CA GLU A 333 -2.19 -17.21 -5.75
C GLU A 333 -1.27 -17.44 -4.52
N ALA A 334 -0.17 -16.71 -4.41
CA ALA A 334 0.81 -16.85 -3.33
C ALA A 334 0.60 -15.82 -2.21
N ILE A 335 0.93 -16.24 -0.98
CA ILE A 335 1.16 -15.33 0.15
C ILE A 335 2.63 -14.97 0.15
N MET A 336 2.94 -13.69 -0.06
CA MET A 336 4.31 -13.17 0.01
C MET A 336 4.63 -12.67 1.42
N MET A 337 5.89 -12.81 1.82
CA MET A 337 6.38 -12.38 3.14
C MET A 337 7.30 -11.18 2.99
N LEU A 338 6.76 -9.98 3.21
CA LEU A 338 7.55 -8.74 3.26
C LEU A 338 8.25 -8.66 4.62
N LYS A 339 9.58 -8.66 4.63
CA LYS A 339 10.39 -8.61 5.85
C LYS A 339 11.33 -7.41 5.84
N PRO A 340 11.56 -6.75 7.00
CA PRO A 340 12.58 -5.71 7.09
C PRO A 340 13.98 -6.33 7.15
N ASN A 341 14.94 -5.62 6.58
CA ASN A 341 16.37 -5.84 6.72
C ASN A 341 16.97 -4.63 7.44
N ASN A 342 17.40 -4.82 8.68
CA ASN A 342 17.81 -3.71 9.54
C ASN A 342 19.15 -3.11 9.11
N ALA A 343 20.09 -3.93 8.64
CA ALA A 343 21.39 -3.45 8.19
C ALA A 343 21.27 -2.56 6.94
N GLY A 344 20.52 -3.03 5.94
CA GLY A 344 20.30 -2.33 4.68
C GLY A 344 19.20 -1.26 4.70
N SER A 345 18.41 -1.21 5.78
CA SER A 345 17.28 -0.28 5.96
C SER A 345 16.23 -0.40 4.85
N TYR A 346 15.87 -1.62 4.45
CA TYR A 346 14.87 -1.85 3.40
C TYR A 346 13.92 -2.98 3.80
N PHE A 347 12.80 -3.09 3.11
CA PHE A 347 11.92 -4.24 3.14
C PHE A 347 12.12 -5.07 1.89
N SER A 348 12.02 -6.39 1.98
CA SER A 348 12.19 -7.26 0.82
C SER A 348 11.37 -8.55 0.92
N TYR A 349 11.35 -9.29 -0.19
CA TYR A 349 10.94 -10.70 -0.21
C TYR A 349 12.19 -11.59 -0.20
N PRO A 350 12.71 -11.99 0.97
CA PRO A 350 13.95 -12.76 1.06
C PRO A 350 13.83 -14.17 0.46
N SER A 351 12.62 -14.68 0.27
CA SER A 351 12.35 -15.96 -0.37
C SER A 351 12.45 -15.92 -1.90
N GLU A 352 12.40 -14.74 -2.51
CA GLU A 352 12.50 -14.58 -3.96
C GLU A 352 13.95 -14.55 -4.41
N SER A 353 14.23 -15.17 -5.55
CA SER A 353 15.59 -15.34 -6.07
C SER A 353 16.29 -14.02 -6.41
N ASP A 354 15.53 -13.01 -6.84
CA ASP A 354 16.03 -11.66 -7.10
C ASP A 354 15.94 -10.74 -5.87
N ASN A 355 15.40 -11.24 -4.74
CA ASN A 355 15.21 -10.56 -3.46
C ASN A 355 14.79 -9.08 -3.64
N PRO A 356 13.59 -8.84 -4.19
CA PRO A 356 13.11 -7.52 -4.55
C PRO A 356 13.01 -6.63 -3.30
N ARG A 357 13.45 -5.38 -3.41
CA ARG A 357 13.66 -4.47 -2.27
C ARG A 357 12.92 -3.15 -2.45
N TRP A 358 12.44 -2.63 -1.33
CA TRP A 358 11.76 -1.34 -1.20
C TRP A 358 12.28 -0.60 0.03
N ARG A 359 12.35 0.74 -0.04
CA ARG A 359 12.82 1.56 1.08
C ARG A 359 11.91 1.41 2.29
N THR A 360 10.61 1.51 2.04
CA THR A 360 9.56 1.49 3.05
C THR A 360 8.22 1.23 2.39
N TYR A 361 7.16 1.27 3.19
CA TYR A 361 5.80 1.24 2.71
C TYR A 361 4.94 2.28 3.42
N PHE A 362 3.82 2.64 2.82
CA PHE A 362 2.74 3.34 3.51
C PHE A 362 1.44 2.56 3.42
N VAL A 363 0.62 2.68 4.46
CA VAL A 363 -0.73 2.12 4.50
C VAL A 363 -1.66 3.06 3.77
N ASP A 364 -2.32 2.56 2.73
CA ASP A 364 -3.32 3.30 1.97
C ASP A 364 -4.63 3.39 2.76
N THR A 365 -4.82 4.55 3.39
CA THR A 365 -6.03 4.88 4.15
C THR A 365 -7.09 5.58 3.32
N LYS A 366 -6.82 5.79 2.02
CA LYS A 366 -7.67 6.55 1.09
C LYS A 366 -8.43 5.64 0.12
N TYR A 367 -8.16 4.33 0.15
CA TYR A 367 -8.94 3.33 -0.58
C TYR A 367 -10.44 3.48 -0.31
N THR A 368 -11.21 3.58 -1.39
CA THR A 368 -12.68 3.55 -1.37
C THR A 368 -13.18 2.38 -2.23
N PRO A 369 -14.12 1.55 -1.72
CA PRO A 369 -14.67 0.44 -2.49
C PRO A 369 -15.40 0.92 -3.75
N GLN A 370 -15.20 0.21 -4.85
CA GLN A 370 -15.96 0.40 -6.09
C GLN A 370 -16.60 -0.92 -6.51
N ALA A 371 -17.81 -0.88 -7.08
CA ALA A 371 -18.45 -2.10 -7.56
C ALA A 371 -17.69 -2.65 -8.78
N PRO A 372 -17.11 -3.87 -8.71
CA PRO A 372 -16.35 -4.39 -9.84
C PRO A 372 -17.29 -5.01 -10.89
N PRO A 373 -16.88 -5.06 -12.16
CA PRO A 373 -17.64 -5.70 -13.23
C PRO A 373 -17.78 -7.21 -12.97
N VAL A 374 -18.80 -7.83 -13.56
CA VAL A 374 -18.89 -9.30 -13.58
C VAL A 374 -18.17 -9.79 -14.82
N ILE A 375 -17.11 -10.56 -14.63
CA ILE A 375 -16.38 -11.19 -15.74
C ILE A 375 -16.86 -12.65 -15.84
N PRO A 376 -17.32 -13.10 -17.03
CA PRO A 376 -17.70 -14.48 -17.23
C PRO A 376 -16.57 -15.44 -16.85
N LEU A 377 -16.91 -16.60 -16.26
CA LEU A 377 -15.93 -17.63 -15.89
C LEU A 377 -15.21 -18.21 -17.12
N ASN A 378 -15.93 -18.24 -18.24
CA ASN A 378 -15.51 -18.78 -19.52
C ASN A 378 -15.55 -17.67 -20.58
N PRO A 379 -14.67 -16.66 -20.51
CA PRO A 379 -14.61 -15.62 -21.51
C PRO A 379 -14.28 -16.25 -22.87
N LYS A 380 -15.15 -15.99 -23.85
CA LYS A 380 -14.91 -16.29 -25.26
C LYS A 380 -14.37 -15.03 -25.90
N GLU A 381 -13.18 -15.10 -26.49
CA GLU A 381 -12.51 -13.93 -27.03
C GLU A 381 -11.96 -14.23 -28.42
N ILE A 382 -12.03 -13.24 -29.31
CA ILE A 382 -11.21 -13.21 -30.51
C ILE A 382 -9.92 -12.47 -30.19
N ILE A 383 -8.79 -13.01 -30.61
CA ILE A 383 -7.47 -12.41 -30.48
C ILE A 383 -6.95 -12.17 -31.89
N VAL A 384 -6.56 -10.93 -32.17
CA VAL A 384 -6.00 -10.55 -33.48
C VAL A 384 -4.67 -9.86 -33.26
N ASN A 385 -3.62 -10.41 -33.88
CA ASN A 385 -2.29 -9.83 -33.91
C ASN A 385 -2.06 -9.22 -35.28
N PHE A 386 -1.76 -7.93 -35.33
CA PHE A 386 -1.41 -7.18 -36.53
C PHE A 386 0.08 -6.82 -36.51
N LYS A 387 0.78 -7.05 -37.62
CA LYS A 387 2.11 -6.50 -37.86
C LYS A 387 1.99 -5.30 -38.79
N THR A 388 2.24 -4.12 -38.25
CA THR A 388 2.43 -2.93 -39.08
C THR A 388 3.75 -3.06 -39.83
N GLY A 389 3.72 -2.80 -41.14
CA GLY A 389 4.87 -2.76 -42.02
C GLY A 389 5.58 -1.40 -42.04
N GLY A 390 6.07 -1.01 -43.21
CA GLY A 390 6.85 0.22 -43.40
C GLY A 390 6.08 1.55 -43.34
N ASP A 391 4.75 1.52 -43.20
CA ASP A 391 3.88 2.71 -43.13
C ASP A 391 2.89 2.52 -41.97
N ASP A 392 2.89 3.45 -41.03
CA ASP A 392 2.24 3.30 -39.73
C ASP A 392 0.74 3.54 -39.80
N LEU A 393 0.01 3.10 -38.78
CA LEU A 393 -1.34 3.61 -38.54
C LEU A 393 -1.23 4.79 -37.58
N ARG A 394 -1.71 5.98 -37.94
CA ARG A 394 -1.62 7.22 -37.15
C ARG A 394 -2.61 7.29 -35.99
N GLY A 395 -3.79 6.68 -36.14
CA GLY A 395 -4.86 6.74 -35.14
C GLY A 395 -5.69 8.03 -35.24
N GLY A 396 -6.24 8.49 -34.11
CA GLY A 396 -7.18 9.61 -34.08
C GLY A 396 -8.49 9.26 -34.79
N ASN A 397 -8.74 9.88 -35.94
CA ASN A 397 -9.92 9.60 -36.77
C ASN A 397 -9.67 8.47 -37.78
N ASP A 398 -8.42 8.03 -37.94
CA ASP A 398 -8.00 6.96 -38.84
C ASP A 398 -7.83 5.65 -38.06
N ASN A 399 -8.85 4.80 -38.11
CA ASN A 399 -8.98 3.63 -37.25
C ASN A 399 -9.27 2.35 -38.02
N VAL A 400 -9.01 1.21 -37.39
CA VAL A 400 -9.29 -0.14 -37.93
C VAL A 400 -10.55 -0.69 -37.28
N ASN A 401 -11.42 -1.26 -38.09
CA ASN A 401 -12.51 -2.14 -37.68
C ASN A 401 -12.14 -3.57 -38.06
N PHE A 402 -12.54 -4.52 -37.23
CA PHE A 402 -12.42 -5.94 -37.51
C PHE A 402 -13.82 -6.55 -37.55
N VAL A 403 -14.10 -7.39 -38.55
CA VAL A 403 -15.41 -8.02 -38.71
C VAL A 403 -15.25 -9.51 -38.91
N ILE A 404 -16.03 -10.30 -38.18
CA ILE A 404 -16.17 -11.73 -38.44
C ILE A 404 -17.46 -11.93 -39.22
N VAL A 405 -17.38 -12.52 -40.41
CA VAL A 405 -18.55 -12.88 -41.22
C VAL A 405 -18.80 -14.37 -41.06
N THR A 406 -20.00 -14.70 -40.60
CA THR A 406 -20.45 -16.09 -40.38
C THR A 406 -21.63 -16.43 -41.26
N LYS A 407 -21.78 -17.71 -41.61
CA LYS A 407 -22.96 -18.26 -42.28
C LYS A 407 -24.10 -18.30 -41.27
N LEU A 408 -25.28 -17.81 -41.63
CA LEU A 408 -26.49 -18.01 -40.85
C LEU A 408 -27.07 -19.36 -41.22
N MET A 409 -27.13 -20.31 -40.27
CA MET A 409 -27.88 -21.55 -40.48
C MET A 409 -29.38 -21.28 -40.33
N ASP A 410 -30.04 -20.89 -41.42
CA ASP A 410 -31.51 -20.90 -41.53
C ASP A 410 -31.91 -21.90 -42.63
N PRO A 411 -32.55 -23.03 -42.27
CA PRO A 411 -32.99 -24.04 -43.25
C PRO A 411 -33.96 -23.51 -44.31
N ASN A 412 -34.61 -22.37 -44.05
CA ASN A 412 -35.72 -21.84 -44.85
C ASN A 412 -35.40 -20.53 -45.59
N ARG A 413 -34.15 -20.04 -45.55
CA ARG A 413 -33.75 -18.79 -46.23
C ARG A 413 -32.51 -18.97 -47.12
N ARG A 414 -32.48 -18.23 -48.24
CA ARG A 414 -31.28 -18.04 -49.09
C ARG A 414 -30.10 -17.61 -48.22
N ALA A 415 -28.89 -18.04 -48.58
CA ALA A 415 -27.64 -17.79 -47.84
C ALA A 415 -27.57 -16.39 -47.20
N SER A 416 -27.92 -16.33 -45.92
CA SER A 416 -27.82 -15.14 -45.08
C SER A 416 -26.52 -15.18 -44.29
N TYR A 417 -25.90 -14.02 -44.08
CA TYR A 417 -24.67 -13.88 -43.32
C TYR A 417 -24.92 -13.06 -42.05
N LEU A 418 -24.26 -13.44 -40.96
CA LEU A 418 -24.21 -12.67 -39.74
C LEU A 418 -22.82 -12.03 -39.60
N LYS A 419 -22.78 -10.73 -39.34
CA LYS A 419 -21.53 -9.97 -39.16
C LYS A 419 -21.36 -9.55 -37.72
N PHE A 420 -20.24 -9.93 -37.11
CA PHE A 420 -19.82 -9.45 -35.80
C PHE A 420 -18.83 -8.31 -35.98
N TRP A 421 -19.29 -7.09 -35.71
CA TRP A 421 -18.51 -5.87 -35.86
C TRP A 421 -17.73 -5.54 -34.59
N PHE A 422 -16.43 -5.38 -34.73
CA PHE A 422 -15.52 -4.87 -33.70
C PHE A 422 -14.94 -3.55 -34.19
N ASN A 423 -15.62 -2.46 -33.85
CA ASN A 423 -15.25 -1.13 -34.34
C ASN A 423 -14.04 -0.59 -33.57
N ASN A 424 -13.21 0.20 -34.25
CA ASN A 424 -12.07 0.93 -33.68
C ASN A 424 -11.18 0.03 -32.80
N VAL A 425 -10.64 -1.06 -33.36
CA VAL A 425 -9.85 -2.03 -32.60
C VAL A 425 -8.54 -1.43 -32.07
N ASN A 426 -8.01 -0.40 -32.74
CA ASN A 426 -6.84 0.36 -32.31
C ASN A 426 -7.16 1.43 -31.25
N ASN A 427 -8.43 1.64 -30.87
CA ASN A 427 -8.87 2.62 -29.87
C ASN A 427 -8.34 4.05 -30.12
N GLY A 428 -8.26 4.50 -31.38
CA GLY A 428 -7.70 5.81 -31.72
C GLY A 428 -6.18 5.91 -31.60
N LYS A 429 -5.46 4.83 -31.28
CA LYS A 429 -4.01 4.87 -31.08
C LYS A 429 -3.24 4.68 -32.37
N ARG A 430 -2.04 5.28 -32.38
CA ARG A 430 -1.00 5.04 -33.39
C ARG A 430 -0.40 3.64 -33.25
N TRP A 431 -0.26 2.92 -34.35
CA TRP A 431 0.53 1.70 -34.46
C TRP A 431 1.76 1.95 -35.33
N VAL A 432 2.91 2.13 -34.69
CA VAL A 432 4.16 2.54 -35.36
C VAL A 432 4.71 1.50 -36.33
N ASN A 433 5.56 1.94 -37.26
CA ASN A 433 6.24 1.10 -38.24
C ASN A 433 6.88 -0.14 -37.62
N ASN A 434 6.77 -1.26 -38.33
CA ASN A 434 7.40 -2.53 -37.96
C ASN A 434 7.06 -3.02 -36.55
N SER A 435 5.89 -2.66 -35.99
CA SER A 435 5.45 -3.07 -34.65
C SER A 435 4.35 -4.13 -34.68
N TRP A 436 4.31 -4.95 -33.63
CA TRP A 436 3.24 -5.90 -33.38
C TRP A 436 2.18 -5.27 -32.47
N GLN A 437 0.91 -5.50 -32.80
CA GLN A 437 -0.24 -5.01 -32.06
C GLN A 437 -1.23 -6.14 -31.86
N GLN A 438 -1.43 -6.54 -30.60
CA GLN A 438 -2.43 -7.54 -30.24
C GLN A 438 -3.68 -6.86 -29.70
N ILE A 439 -4.83 -7.17 -30.27
CA ILE A 439 -6.13 -6.79 -29.73
C ILE A 439 -6.89 -8.04 -29.31
N SER A 440 -7.80 -7.89 -28.36
CA SER A 440 -8.81 -8.92 -28.10
C SER A 440 -10.17 -8.29 -27.86
N ARG A 441 -11.23 -9.02 -28.24
CA ARG A 441 -12.62 -8.59 -28.07
C ARG A 441 -13.50 -9.77 -27.64
N PRO A 442 -14.54 -9.54 -26.82
CA PRO A 442 -15.44 -10.60 -26.43
C PRO A 442 -16.20 -11.12 -27.65
N LEU A 443 -16.25 -12.43 -27.82
CA LEU A 443 -17.08 -13.08 -28.81
C LEU A 443 -18.51 -13.18 -28.29
N PRO A 444 -19.52 -12.96 -29.15
CA PRO A 444 -20.92 -13.12 -28.76
C PRO A 444 -21.27 -14.59 -28.53
N ASP A 445 -22.31 -14.86 -27.75
CA ASP A 445 -22.67 -16.22 -27.33
C ASP A 445 -23.00 -17.16 -28.50
N ASN A 446 -23.56 -16.61 -29.57
CA ASN A 446 -23.90 -17.32 -30.80
C ASN A 446 -22.72 -17.50 -31.77
N TYR A 447 -21.50 -17.12 -31.39
CA TYR A 447 -20.31 -17.41 -32.17
C TYR A 447 -20.04 -18.91 -32.26
N ARG A 448 -19.80 -19.38 -33.48
CA ARG A 448 -19.40 -20.75 -33.82
C ARG A 448 -18.28 -20.69 -34.86
N LYS A 449 -17.23 -21.46 -34.64
CA LYS A 449 -16.05 -21.46 -35.51
C LYS A 449 -16.40 -22.02 -36.89
N GLU A 450 -17.18 -23.10 -36.91
CA GLU A 450 -17.68 -23.80 -38.08
C GLU A 450 -18.53 -22.91 -39.01
N ASP A 451 -19.10 -21.84 -38.46
CA ASP A 451 -19.89 -20.89 -39.24
C ASP A 451 -19.04 -19.79 -39.86
N ILE A 452 -17.77 -19.63 -39.48
CA ILE A 452 -16.91 -18.57 -40.04
C ILE A 452 -16.75 -18.78 -41.55
N LYS A 453 -16.96 -17.70 -42.29
CA LYS A 453 -16.74 -17.64 -43.73
C LYS A 453 -15.53 -16.77 -44.07
N GLU A 454 -15.45 -15.59 -43.47
CA GLU A 454 -14.47 -14.56 -43.83
C GLU A 454 -14.18 -13.66 -42.62
N PHE A 455 -12.99 -13.05 -42.63
CA PHE A 455 -12.64 -11.93 -41.76
C PHE A 455 -12.44 -10.69 -42.60
N TRP A 456 -13.01 -9.57 -42.16
CA TRP A 456 -12.81 -8.28 -42.82
C TRP A 456 -12.00 -7.36 -41.91
N ILE A 457 -11.05 -6.67 -42.51
CA ILE A 457 -10.29 -5.60 -41.88
C ILE A 457 -10.68 -4.34 -42.65
N GLU A 458 -11.34 -3.42 -42.00
CA GLU A 458 -11.81 -2.18 -42.61
C GLU A 458 -11.18 -0.97 -41.94
N THR A 459 -10.91 0.10 -42.70
CA THR A 459 -10.37 1.33 -42.15
C THR A 459 -11.30 2.51 -42.35
N THR A 460 -11.26 3.48 -41.43
CA THR A 460 -12.03 4.73 -41.52
C THR A 460 -11.28 5.83 -42.25
N PHE A 461 -10.21 5.50 -42.97
CA PHE A 461 -9.24 6.48 -43.49
C PHE A 461 -9.91 7.50 -44.39
N SER A 462 -9.75 8.79 -44.09
CA SER A 462 -10.40 9.85 -44.87
C SER A 462 -9.77 10.05 -46.25
N GLY A 463 -8.49 9.69 -46.42
CA GLY A 463 -7.69 10.01 -47.61
C GLY A 463 -7.27 11.48 -47.69
N GLY A 464 -6.50 11.83 -48.73
CA GLY A 464 -6.02 13.20 -49.01
C GLY A 464 -4.80 13.64 -48.17
N MET A 465 -4.49 14.94 -48.20
CA MET A 465 -3.29 15.54 -47.58
C MET A 465 -3.21 15.35 -46.05
N GLY A 466 -4.32 14.99 -45.40
CA GLY A 466 -4.38 14.71 -43.95
C GLY A 466 -4.86 13.30 -43.58
N GLY A 467 -5.18 12.44 -44.56
CA GLY A 467 -5.63 11.07 -44.29
C GLY A 467 -4.48 10.08 -44.16
N ASP A 468 -4.73 8.97 -43.49
CA ASP A 468 -3.72 7.95 -43.24
C ASP A 468 -3.63 6.88 -44.34
N ASN A 469 -2.46 6.23 -44.41
CA ASN A 469 -2.23 5.00 -45.15
C ASN A 469 -1.49 4.03 -44.25
N TRP A 470 -1.82 2.75 -44.28
CA TRP A 470 -1.23 1.77 -43.38
C TRP A 470 -0.83 0.50 -44.12
N ASN A 471 0.39 0.03 -43.88
CA ASN A 471 0.87 -1.26 -44.37
C ASN A 471 0.59 -2.34 -43.32
N LEU A 472 -0.25 -3.31 -43.65
CA LEU A 472 -0.38 -4.55 -42.89
C LEU A 472 0.54 -5.60 -43.53
N ASP A 473 1.55 -6.07 -42.80
CA ASP A 473 2.50 -7.09 -43.28
C ASP A 473 2.06 -8.49 -42.87
N GLU A 474 1.56 -8.66 -41.64
CA GLU A 474 1.14 -9.96 -41.13
C GLU A 474 -0.09 -9.84 -40.24
N ILE A 475 -0.93 -10.86 -40.27
CA ILE A 475 -2.07 -10.99 -39.37
C ILE A 475 -2.22 -12.43 -38.87
N TYR A 476 -2.38 -12.58 -37.56
CA TYR A 476 -2.75 -13.83 -36.90
C TYR A 476 -4.08 -13.66 -36.20
N ILE A 477 -5.03 -14.55 -36.47
CA ILE A 477 -6.33 -14.58 -35.80
C ILE A 477 -6.45 -15.89 -35.04
N SER A 478 -6.78 -15.81 -33.76
CA SER A 478 -7.08 -16.94 -32.90
C SER A 478 -8.33 -16.67 -32.08
N THR A 479 -9.00 -17.73 -31.60
CA THR A 479 -9.97 -17.60 -30.52
C THR A 479 -9.36 -18.07 -29.22
N ARG A 480 -9.85 -17.52 -28.11
CA ARG A 480 -9.67 -18.10 -26.79
C ARG A 480 -11.04 -18.48 -26.24
N ILE A 481 -11.23 -19.77 -25.98
CA ILE A 481 -12.47 -20.31 -25.42
C ILE A 481 -12.08 -21.20 -24.25
N ASN A 482 -12.65 -20.94 -23.07
CA ASN A 482 -12.36 -21.68 -21.83
C ASN A 482 -10.85 -21.73 -21.51
N GLY A 483 -10.11 -20.66 -21.81
CA GLY A 483 -8.66 -20.56 -21.62
C GLY A 483 -7.80 -21.19 -22.71
N SER A 484 -8.35 -22.08 -23.55
CA SER A 484 -7.64 -22.66 -24.70
C SER A 484 -7.58 -21.68 -25.86
N VAL A 485 -6.37 -21.44 -26.37
CA VAL A 485 -6.16 -20.60 -27.57
C VAL A 485 -6.09 -21.49 -28.81
N GLU A 486 -6.96 -21.24 -29.78
CA GLU A 486 -6.98 -21.93 -31.05
C GLU A 486 -6.70 -20.96 -32.20
N LYS A 487 -5.69 -21.29 -33.02
CA LYS A 487 -5.38 -20.54 -34.23
C LYS A 487 -6.47 -20.76 -35.29
N LEU A 488 -7.00 -19.66 -35.81
CA LEU A 488 -7.96 -19.67 -36.92
C LEU A 488 -7.25 -19.43 -38.25
N ILE A 489 -6.43 -18.38 -38.35
CA ILE A 489 -5.77 -18.03 -39.60
C ILE A 489 -4.43 -17.34 -39.37
N GLU A 490 -3.59 -17.43 -40.40
CA GLU A 490 -2.32 -16.71 -40.53
C GLU A 490 -2.16 -16.28 -41.98
N ARG A 491 -1.79 -15.01 -42.19
CA ARG A 491 -1.41 -14.47 -43.50
C ARG A 491 -0.20 -13.55 -43.32
N LYS A 492 0.69 -13.55 -44.31
CA LYS A 492 1.94 -12.79 -44.32
C LYS A 492 2.21 -12.22 -45.70
N GLY A 493 2.91 -11.09 -45.75
CA GLY A 493 3.35 -10.39 -46.96
C GLY A 493 4.21 -9.17 -46.60
N SER A 494 4.64 -8.41 -47.62
CA SER A 494 5.46 -7.21 -47.43
C SER A 494 5.14 -6.12 -48.48
N PRO A 495 4.01 -5.39 -48.35
CA PRO A 495 2.94 -5.62 -47.38
C PRO A 495 2.00 -6.76 -47.82
N LEU A 496 1.35 -7.42 -46.87
CA LEU A 496 0.21 -8.30 -47.15
C LEU A 496 -0.94 -7.49 -47.75
N PHE A 497 -1.17 -6.29 -47.24
CA PHE A 497 -2.14 -5.36 -47.78
C PHE A 497 -1.76 -3.91 -47.44
N ARG A 498 -1.95 -2.99 -48.41
CA ARG A 498 -1.80 -1.55 -48.20
C ARG A 498 -3.18 -0.90 -48.15
N PHE A 499 -3.53 -0.37 -46.99
CA PHE A 499 -4.74 0.42 -46.79
C PHE A 499 -4.48 1.87 -47.19
N THR A 500 -5.42 2.45 -47.93
CA THR A 500 -5.39 3.86 -48.34
C THR A 500 -6.78 4.48 -48.20
N GLY A 501 -6.89 5.79 -48.41
CA GLY A 501 -8.19 6.47 -48.50
C GLY A 501 -9.12 5.94 -49.61
N GLU A 502 -8.58 5.23 -50.61
CA GLU A 502 -9.37 4.58 -51.66
C GLU A 502 -9.57 3.09 -51.39
N GLN A 503 -8.57 2.43 -50.80
CA GLN A 503 -8.55 1.00 -50.53
C GLN A 503 -8.70 0.74 -49.03
N LYS A 504 -9.96 0.76 -48.56
CA LYS A 504 -10.30 0.72 -47.12
C LYS A 504 -10.66 -0.66 -46.57
N SER A 505 -10.74 -1.70 -47.38
CA SER A 505 -11.21 -3.02 -46.93
C SER A 505 -10.35 -4.15 -47.46
N PHE A 506 -9.96 -5.04 -46.58
CA PHE A 506 -9.24 -6.28 -46.86
C PHE A 506 -10.04 -7.47 -46.35
N VAL A 507 -10.32 -8.42 -47.24
CA VAL A 507 -11.11 -9.62 -46.94
C VAL A 507 -10.21 -10.85 -46.94
N ILE A 508 -10.24 -11.60 -45.84
CA ILE A 508 -9.52 -12.85 -45.67
C ILE A 508 -10.54 -14.00 -45.60
N LYS A 509 -10.54 -14.87 -46.61
CA LYS A 509 -11.39 -16.06 -46.61
C LYS A 509 -10.91 -17.07 -45.56
N TYR A 510 -11.85 -17.59 -44.77
CA TYR A 510 -11.62 -18.70 -43.87
C TYR A 510 -11.68 -20.01 -44.66
N PRO A 511 -10.67 -20.91 -44.52
CA PRO A 511 -10.56 -22.12 -45.32
C PRO A 511 -11.66 -23.14 -45.08
#